data_AF-A0A6L8ILK5-F1
#
_entry.id   AF-A0A6L8ILK5-F1
#
_cell.length_a   1.000
_cell.length_b   1.000
_cell.length_c   1.000
_cell.angle_alpha   90.00
_cell.angle_beta   90.00
_cell.angle_gamma   90.00
#
_symmetry.space_group_name_H-M   'P 1'
#
loop_
_entity.id
_entity.type
_entity.pdbx_description
1 polymer ?
#
loop_
_entity_poly.entity_id
_entity_poly.type
_entity_poly.pdbx_seq_one_letter_code
_entity_poly.pdbx_strand_id
1 'polypeptide(L)'
;MFDFSFPEFFLAAVVALVILGPSRLPGALRTLGLWIGRLRRNYYNVKTEIEREIGMDEVRRQLHNEQVMADVKRVEREVQAMGEEINRIEEPMAETPDRPVAPRDENGDAEDAKAS
;
A
#
# COMPACT_ATOMS: atom_id res chain seq x y z
N MET A 1 13.84 -4.68 9.11
CA MET A 1 12.39 -4.52 9.29
C MET A 1 11.98 -3.46 8.28
N PHE A 2 11.53 -3.93 7.11
CA PHE A 2 11.06 -3.08 6.02
C PHE A 2 9.58 -3.41 5.87
N ASP A 3 8.73 -2.55 6.41
CA ASP A 3 7.30 -2.63 6.20
C ASP A 3 7.02 -2.03 4.82
N PHE A 4 6.63 -2.88 3.87
CA PHE A 4 6.27 -2.46 2.51
C PHE A 4 4.91 -1.77 2.55
N SER A 5 4.91 -0.50 2.95
CA SER A 5 3.71 0.33 3.00
C SER A 5 3.68 1.30 1.81
N PHE A 6 2.50 1.86 1.52
CA PHE A 6 2.30 2.77 0.40
C PHE A 6 3.26 3.98 0.40
N PRO A 7 3.58 4.61 1.54
CA PRO A 7 4.53 5.74 1.60
C PRO A 7 5.95 5.38 1.15
N GLU A 8 6.44 4.19 1.47
CA GLU A 8 7.78 3.72 1.10
C GLU A 8 7.90 3.55 -0.42
N PHE A 9 6.85 3.03 -1.07
CA PHE A 9 6.80 2.96 -2.53
C PHE A 9 6.79 4.35 -3.18
N PHE A 10 6.04 5.30 -2.61
CA PHE A 10 6.03 6.68 -3.09
C PHE A 10 7.42 7.33 -2.97
N LEU A 11 8.06 7.19 -1.80
CA LEU A 11 9.41 7.68 -1.58
C LEU A 11 10.41 7.05 -2.55
N ALA A 12 10.34 5.73 -2.75
CA ALA A 12 11.18 5.03 -3.72
C ALA A 12 10.96 5.54 -5.16
N ALA A 13 9.72 5.81 -5.55
CA ALA A 13 9.39 6.37 -6.86
C ALA A 13 9.96 7.79 -7.04
N VAL A 14 9.86 8.65 -6.01
CA VAL A 14 10.45 9.99 -6.02
C VAL A 14 11.97 9.91 -6.13
N VAL A 15 12.62 9.06 -5.34
CA VAL A 15 14.08 8.86 -5.41
C VAL A 15 14.50 8.35 -6.79
N ALA A 16 13.76 7.38 -7.36
CA ALA A 16 14.00 6.88 -8.71
C ALA A 16 13.86 7.99 -9.77
N LEU A 17 12.85 8.87 -9.64
CA LEU A 17 12.66 10.02 -10.52
C LEU A 17 13.83 11.01 -10.42
N VAL A 18 14.40 11.22 -9.24
CA VAL A 18 15.55 12.12 -9.05
C VAL A 18 16.83 11.53 -9.64
N ILE A 19 17.11 10.25 -9.38
CA ILE A 19 18.36 9.59 -9.82
C ILE A 19 18.35 9.35 -11.33
N LEU A 20 17.26 8.76 -11.82
CA LEU A 20 17.16 8.32 -13.22
C LEU A 20 16.64 9.45 -14.12
N GLY A 21 15.82 10.36 -13.56
CA GLY A 21 15.12 11.40 -14.28
C GLY A 21 13.73 10.94 -14.76
N PRO A 22 12.73 11.85 -14.78
CA PRO A 22 11.35 11.53 -15.19
C PRO A 22 11.24 11.08 -16.65
N SER A 23 12.16 11.50 -17.51
CA SER A 23 12.17 11.13 -18.92
C SER A 23 12.74 9.73 -19.18
N ARG A 24 13.57 9.19 -18.27
CA ARG A 24 14.26 7.90 -18.46
C ARG A 24 13.61 6.75 -17.71
N LEU A 25 12.90 7.03 -16.62
CA LEU A 25 12.07 6.07 -15.89
C LEU A 25 11.09 5.30 -16.79
N PRO A 26 10.27 5.95 -17.65
CA PRO A 26 9.37 5.23 -18.56
C PRO A 26 10.13 4.39 -19.60
N GLY A 27 11.34 4.79 -19.99
CA GLY A 27 12.21 3.99 -20.83
C GLY A 27 12.68 2.71 -20.12
N ALA A 28 13.12 2.81 -18.87
CA ALA A 28 13.55 1.67 -18.06
C ALA A 28 12.41 0.67 -17.81
N LEU A 29 11.22 1.16 -17.47
CA LEU A 29 10.02 0.32 -17.29
C LEU A 29 9.64 -0.42 -18.58
N ARG A 30 9.73 0.24 -19.74
CA ARG A 30 9.49 -0.42 -21.03
C ARG A 30 10.51 -1.53 -21.28
N THR A 31 11.78 -1.30 -21.04
CA THR A 31 12.83 -2.31 -21.24
C THR A 31 12.63 -3.51 -20.30
N LEU A 32 12.43 -3.25 -19.01
CA LEU A 32 12.15 -4.28 -18.01
C LEU A 32 10.87 -5.05 -18.34
N GLY A 33 9.81 -4.35 -18.75
CA GLY A 33 8.55 -4.94 -19.17
C GLY A 33 8.68 -5.84 -20.40
N LEU A 34 9.49 -5.44 -21.39
CA LEU A 34 9.80 -6.28 -22.55
C LEU A 34 10.57 -7.53 -22.17
N TRP A 35 11.53 -7.43 -21.24
CA TRP A 35 12.30 -8.57 -20.73
C TRP A 35 11.42 -9.56 -19.97
N ILE A 36 10.57 -9.06 -19.07
CA ILE A 36 9.59 -9.87 -18.33
C ILE A 36 8.56 -10.48 -19.29
N GLY A 37 8.08 -9.71 -20.26
CA GLY A 37 7.15 -10.19 -21.28
C GLY A 37 7.73 -11.30 -22.14
N ARG A 38 9.02 -11.20 -22.50
CA ARG A 38 9.76 -12.24 -23.21
C ARG A 38 9.92 -13.49 -22.33
N LEU A 39 10.30 -13.34 -21.06
CA LEU A 39 10.43 -14.45 -20.13
C LEU A 39 9.09 -15.17 -19.91
N ARG A 40 8.01 -14.42 -19.75
CA ARG A 40 6.64 -14.96 -19.65
C ARG A 40 6.27 -15.79 -20.88
N ARG A 41 6.62 -15.31 -22.09
CA ARG A 41 6.36 -16.04 -23.34
C ARG A 41 7.17 -17.33 -23.46
N ASN A 42 8.43 -17.31 -23.01
CA ASN A 42 9.26 -18.50 -22.93
C ASN A 42 8.71 -19.52 -21.92
N TYR A 43 8.15 -19.07 -20.79
CA TYR A 43 7.52 -19.95 -19.80
C TYR A 43 6.29 -20.71 -20.35
N TYR A 44 5.51 -20.08 -21.24
CA TYR A 44 4.39 -20.76 -21.90
C TYR A 44 4.85 -21.87 -22.84
N ASN A 45 5.96 -21.67 -23.56
CA ASN A 45 6.53 -22.68 -24.44
C ASN A 45 7.14 -23.84 -23.64
N VAL A 46 7.90 -23.51 -22.58
CA VAL A 46 8.47 -24.50 -21.65
C VAL A 46 7.37 -25.30 -20.96
N LYS A 47 6.26 -24.67 -20.56
CA LYS A 47 5.10 -25.40 -20.01
C LYS A 47 4.52 -26.39 -21.02
N THR A 48 4.35 -25.98 -22.28
CA THR A 48 3.78 -26.82 -23.35
C THR A 48 4.67 -28.02 -23.69
N GLU A 49 5.99 -27.87 -23.51
CA GLU A 49 6.99 -28.93 -23.73
C GLU A 49 7.16 -29.84 -22.50
N ILE A 50 7.13 -29.28 -21.28
CA ILE A 50 7.11 -30.04 -20.02
C ILE A 50 5.86 -30.92 -19.91
N GLU A 51 4.70 -30.41 -20.34
CA GLU A 51 3.41 -31.12 -20.30
C GLU A 51 3.37 -32.32 -21.28
N ARG A 52 4.29 -32.38 -22.25
CA ARG A 52 4.43 -33.49 -23.21
C ARG A 52 5.39 -34.59 -22.78
N GLU A 53 6.31 -34.34 -21.84
CA GLU A 53 7.39 -35.29 -21.52
C GLU A 53 7.50 -35.64 -20.02
N ILE A 54 6.87 -34.87 -19.13
CA ILE A 54 6.80 -35.15 -17.68
C ILE A 54 5.34 -35.08 -17.23
N GLY A 55 4.82 -36.22 -16.78
CA GLY A 55 3.42 -36.42 -16.39
C GLY A 55 2.88 -35.35 -15.44
N MET A 56 1.74 -34.78 -15.83
CA MET A 56 0.99 -33.71 -15.15
C MET A 56 0.46 -34.04 -13.75
N ASP A 57 0.72 -35.21 -13.18
CA ASP A 57 0.09 -35.64 -11.93
C ASP A 57 0.73 -35.03 -10.68
N GLU A 58 2.02 -34.67 -10.71
CA GLU A 58 2.73 -34.09 -9.54
C GLU A 58 2.57 -32.56 -9.45
N VAL A 59 2.57 -31.85 -10.58
CA VAL A 59 2.59 -30.37 -10.64
C VAL A 59 1.18 -29.77 -10.47
N ARG A 60 0.14 -30.47 -10.96
CA ARG A 60 -1.25 -30.05 -10.80
C ARG A 60 -1.69 -30.04 -9.34
N ARG A 61 -1.14 -30.94 -8.52
CA ARG A 61 -1.46 -31.04 -7.10
C ARG A 61 -0.79 -29.96 -6.26
N GLN A 62 0.38 -29.48 -6.67
CA GLN A 62 1.07 -28.35 -6.02
C GLN A 62 0.51 -26.98 -6.43
N LEU A 63 0.00 -26.86 -7.66
CA LEU A 63 -0.56 -25.59 -8.16
C LEU A 63 -2.03 -25.37 -7.78
N HIS A 64 -2.83 -26.42 -7.59
CA HIS A 64 -4.28 -26.23 -7.60
C HIS A 64 -4.92 -25.85 -6.26
N ASN A 65 -4.47 -26.35 -5.10
CA ASN A 65 -5.51 -26.61 -4.10
C ASN A 65 -5.58 -25.87 -2.77
N GLU A 66 -4.68 -24.96 -2.41
CA GLU A 66 -4.94 -24.24 -1.14
C GLU A 66 -4.22 -22.90 -0.99
N GLN A 67 -2.95 -22.84 -1.35
CA GLN A 67 -2.11 -21.70 -1.00
C GLN A 67 -2.42 -20.49 -1.89
N VAL A 68 -2.54 -20.68 -3.21
CA VAL A 68 -2.78 -19.59 -4.16
C VAL A 68 -4.18 -18.98 -4.02
N MET A 69 -5.21 -19.79 -3.77
CA MET A 69 -6.58 -19.29 -3.56
C MET A 69 -6.71 -18.50 -2.25
N ALA A 70 -6.02 -18.92 -1.19
CA ALA A 70 -6.02 -18.21 0.08
C ALA A 70 -5.26 -16.88 -0.03
N ASP A 71 -4.13 -16.86 -0.76
CA ASP A 71 -3.32 -15.66 -0.97
C ASP A 71 -4.06 -14.63 -1.84
N VAL A 72 -4.73 -15.07 -2.90
CA VAL A 72 -5.54 -14.18 -3.76
C VAL A 72 -6.68 -13.53 -2.97
N LYS A 73 -7.42 -14.29 -2.15
CA LYS A 73 -8.48 -13.74 -1.29
C LYS A 73 -7.97 -12.81 -0.19
N ARG A 74 -6.71 -12.96 0.22
CA ARG A 74 -6.06 -12.06 1.19
C ARG A 74 -5.73 -10.73 0.53
N VAL A 75 -5.14 -10.78 -0.66
CA VAL A 75 -4.81 -9.59 -1.45
C VAL A 75 -6.08 -8.82 -1.85
N GLU A 76 -7.16 -9.49 -2.26
CA GLU A 76 -8.43 -8.82 -2.58
C GLU A 76 -8.98 -8.01 -1.38
N ARG A 77 -8.93 -8.58 -0.16
CA ARG A 77 -9.39 -7.89 1.04
C ARG A 77 -8.52 -6.70 1.42
N GLU A 78 -7.20 -6.83 1.24
CA GLU A 78 -6.26 -5.74 1.52
C GLU A 78 -6.41 -4.59 0.52
N VAL A 79 -6.61 -4.90 -0.77
CA VAL A 79 -6.90 -3.90 -1.82
C VAL A 79 -8.24 -3.21 -1.56
N GLN A 80 -9.26 -3.94 -1.10
CA GLN A 80 -10.55 -3.35 -0.75
C GLN A 80 -10.45 -2.41 0.46
N ALA A 81 -9.71 -2.81 1.51
CA ALA A 81 -9.47 -1.97 2.68
C ALA A 81 -8.69 -0.69 2.34
N MET A 82 -7.69 -0.79 1.46
CA MET A 82 -6.98 0.38 0.94
C MET A 82 -7.91 1.30 0.12
N GLY A 83 -8.83 0.74 -0.66
CA GLY A 83 -9.84 1.52 -1.39
C GLY A 83 -10.78 2.30 -0.48
N GLU A 84 -11.18 1.70 0.65
CA GLU A 84 -12.01 2.36 1.67
C GLU A 84 -11.23 3.45 2.43
N GLU A 85 -9.95 3.24 2.71
CA GLU A 85 -9.08 4.22 3.37
C GLU A 85 -8.79 5.42 2.47
N ILE A 86 -8.56 5.19 1.17
CA ILE A 86 -8.41 6.27 0.18
C ILE A 86 -9.71 7.08 0.07
N ASN A 87 -10.87 6.44 0.06
CA ASN A 87 -12.17 7.12 0.05
C ASN A 87 -12.42 7.95 1.32
N ARG A 88 -11.87 7.55 2.47
CA ARG A 88 -11.96 8.29 3.73
C ARG A 88 -11.06 9.54 3.74
N ILE A 89 -9.97 9.55 2.99
CA ILE A 89 -9.10 10.75 2.84
C ILE A 89 -9.79 11.83 1.97
N GLU A 90 -10.81 11.45 1.19
CA GLU A 90 -11.60 12.36 0.34
C GLU A 90 -12.73 13.09 1.10
N GLU A 91 -13.06 12.72 2.34
CA GLU A 91 -13.99 13.50 3.17
C GLU A 91 -13.27 14.71 3.81
N PRO A 92 -13.68 15.93 3.49
CA PRO A 92 -12.94 17.14 3.80
C PRO A 92 -13.01 17.46 5.29
N MET A 93 -11.91 18.04 5.79
CA MET A 93 -11.84 18.82 7.02
C MET A 93 -13.10 19.67 7.22
N ALA A 94 -14.05 19.21 8.02
CA ALA A 94 -15.20 20.00 8.45
C ALA A 94 -15.72 19.55 9.81
N GLU A 95 -14.84 19.45 10.82
CA GLU A 95 -15.30 19.62 12.20
C GLU A 95 -14.15 20.12 13.07
N THR A 96 -14.18 21.42 13.37
CA THR A 96 -13.41 22.00 14.47
C THR A 96 -14.01 21.41 15.75
N PRO A 97 -13.24 20.70 16.60
CA PRO A 97 -13.79 20.12 17.82
C PRO A 97 -14.27 21.22 18.76
N ASP A 98 -15.55 21.10 19.07
CA ASP A 98 -16.31 21.75 20.13
C ASP A 98 -15.47 21.95 21.41
N ARG A 99 -15.40 23.20 21.89
CA ARG A 99 -14.93 23.50 23.25
C ARG A 99 -16.17 23.65 24.12
N PRO A 100 -16.43 22.73 25.08
CA PRO A 100 -17.33 23.06 26.17
C PRO A 100 -16.60 24.04 27.09
N VAL A 101 -17.00 25.30 27.07
CA VAL A 101 -16.56 26.28 28.07
C VAL A 101 -17.22 25.90 29.39
N ALA A 102 -16.48 25.18 30.24
CA ALA A 102 -16.85 24.98 31.63
C ALA A 102 -16.91 26.35 32.34
N PRO A 103 -17.94 26.67 33.15
CA PRO A 103 -17.92 27.84 34.00
C PRO A 103 -16.81 27.65 35.03
N ARG A 104 -15.81 28.52 35.05
CA ARG A 104 -14.87 28.60 36.18
C ARG A 104 -15.57 29.36 37.29
N ASP A 105 -15.84 28.63 38.36
CA ASP A 105 -16.30 29.15 39.63
C ASP A 105 -15.33 30.23 40.12
N GLU A 106 -15.84 31.45 40.24
CA GLU A 106 -15.16 32.60 40.80
C GLU A 106 -15.17 32.46 42.32
N ASN A 107 -14.17 31.77 42.88
CA ASN A 107 -13.92 31.86 44.31
C ASN A 107 -12.44 31.66 44.66
N GLY A 108 -11.86 32.73 45.20
CA GLY A 108 -10.60 32.74 45.91
C GLY A 108 -9.47 33.40 45.13
N ASP A 109 -9.16 34.65 45.44
CA ASP A 109 -7.78 35.08 45.68
C ASP A 109 -7.75 36.37 46.53
N ALA A 110 -7.11 36.22 47.70
CA ALA A 110 -6.36 37.19 48.51
C ALA A 110 -6.99 38.56 48.84
N GLU A 111 -7.30 38.84 50.10
CA GLU A 111 -6.33 39.33 51.11
C GLU A 111 -5.47 40.53 50.67
N ASP A 112 -5.52 41.56 51.53
CA ASP A 112 -4.57 42.66 51.67
C ASP A 112 -4.52 43.78 50.62
N ALA A 113 -5.35 44.81 50.86
CA ALA A 113 -4.88 46.19 50.74
C ALA A 113 -5.25 46.97 52.01
N LYS A 114 -4.23 47.17 52.85
CA LYS A 114 -4.23 47.99 54.07
C LYS A 114 -4.55 49.47 53.77
N ALA A 115 -5.21 50.08 54.76
CA ALA A 115 -4.93 51.41 55.31
C ALA A 115 -4.65 52.58 54.35
N SER A 116 -5.60 53.50 54.25
CA SER A 116 -5.47 54.92 54.66
C SER A 116 -6.80 55.65 54.47
#